data_AF-A0A6B3GE86-F1
#
_entry.id   AF-A0A6B3GE86-F1
#
_cell.length_a   1.000
_cell.length_b   1.000
_cell.length_c   1.000
_cell.angle_alpha   90.00
_cell.angle_beta   90.00
_cell.angle_gamma   90.00
#
_symmetry.space_group_name_H-M   'P 1'
#
loop_
_entity.id
_entity.type
_entity.pdbx_description
1 polymer ?
#
loop_
_entity_poly.entity_id
_entity_poly.type
_entity_poly.pdbx_seq_one_letter_code
_entity_poly.pdbx_strand_id
1 'polypeptide(L)'
;MLKRVFVAPDPGRVRLRFASRAVIGIGLAVALCGLVGHSLVAAVTGGLAALLALFTVTDPTVRGQAVTTALLPVAGLPVLAVAAVLHDQPLARDLIFLGVMGAGVYARRWGPRGHALGVFAFMMFFAAQFLHTVPGQLPELYAAVVLSLCASSTARFGLWCYERRLPLPAQPAPPEVRGRLRVTTRQAVQATLGGAFALGIGQVLSDERWYWAVGATWWVF
;
A
#
# COMPACT_ATOMS: atom_id res chain seq x y z
N MET A 1 15.13 36.46 -12.71
CA MET A 1 15.75 35.23 -12.15
C MET A 1 14.76 34.28 -11.47
N LEU A 2 13.54 34.71 -11.07
CA LEU A 2 12.49 33.83 -10.50
C LEU A 2 12.04 32.66 -11.40
N LYS A 3 12.05 32.82 -12.74
CA LYS A 3 11.61 31.78 -13.70
C LYS A 3 12.40 30.46 -13.59
N ARG A 4 13.66 30.47 -13.14
CA ARG A 4 14.45 29.23 -12.97
C ARG A 4 14.19 28.52 -11.64
N VAL A 5 13.68 29.22 -10.63
CA VAL A 5 13.34 28.63 -9.32
C VAL A 5 12.13 27.68 -9.44
N PHE A 6 11.22 27.96 -10.38
CA PHE A 6 10.04 27.13 -10.64
C PHE A 6 10.25 26.04 -11.70
N VAL A 7 11.44 25.95 -12.32
CA VAL A 7 11.75 24.92 -13.32
C VAL A 7 12.56 23.83 -12.64
N ALA A 8 11.89 22.80 -12.15
CA ALA A 8 12.52 21.56 -11.74
C ALA A 8 12.90 20.75 -13.00
N PRO A 9 14.20 20.57 -13.32
CA PRO A 9 14.60 19.80 -14.50
C PRO A 9 14.10 18.36 -14.42
N ASP A 10 13.47 17.86 -15.49
CA ASP A 10 13.03 16.46 -15.64
C ASP A 10 13.66 15.83 -16.88
N PRO A 11 15.00 15.60 -16.88
CA PRO A 11 15.69 14.99 -18.01
C PRO A 11 15.08 13.62 -18.32
N GLY A 12 14.73 13.39 -19.59
CA GLY A 12 14.06 12.16 -20.02
C GLY A 12 12.56 12.08 -19.68
N ARG A 13 11.97 13.15 -19.14
CA ARG A 13 10.54 13.25 -18.77
C ARG A 13 10.08 12.12 -17.83
N VAL A 14 10.94 11.67 -16.93
CA VAL A 14 10.68 10.49 -16.08
C VAL A 14 9.55 10.77 -15.10
N ARG A 15 9.55 11.96 -14.48
CA ARG A 15 8.50 12.37 -13.54
C ARG A 15 7.16 12.52 -14.26
N LEU A 16 7.16 13.12 -15.44
CA LEU A 16 5.94 13.25 -16.25
C LEU A 16 5.39 11.88 -16.65
N ARG A 17 6.24 10.97 -17.17
CA ARG A 17 5.84 9.61 -17.55
C ARG A 17 5.26 8.83 -16.38
N PHE A 18 5.92 8.92 -15.22
CA PHE A 18 5.46 8.28 -13.99
C PHE A 18 4.08 8.80 -13.58
N ALA A 19 3.90 10.13 -13.51
CA ALA A 19 2.64 10.75 -13.13
C ALA A 19 1.50 10.46 -14.14
N SER A 20 1.75 10.61 -15.44
CA SER A 20 0.75 10.33 -16.48
C SER A 20 0.27 8.88 -16.42
N ARG A 21 1.19 7.93 -16.23
CA ARG A 21 0.83 6.52 -16.11
C ARG A 21 0.07 6.22 -14.81
N ALA A 22 0.41 6.89 -13.71
CA ALA A 22 -0.35 6.78 -12.47
C ALA A 22 -1.80 7.24 -12.66
N VAL A 23 -2.00 8.42 -13.26
CA VAL A 23 -3.35 8.95 -13.56
C VAL A 23 -4.13 8.01 -14.47
N ILE A 24 -3.53 7.54 -15.56
CA ILE A 24 -4.18 6.62 -16.50
C ILE A 24 -4.50 5.28 -15.83
N GLY A 25 -3.54 4.70 -15.09
CA GLY A 25 -3.72 3.39 -14.47
C GLY A 25 -4.77 3.39 -13.35
N ILE A 26 -4.74 4.40 -12.48
CA ILE A 26 -5.73 4.54 -11.39
C ILE A 26 -7.10 4.95 -11.96
N GLY A 27 -7.12 5.89 -12.90
CA GLY A 27 -8.35 6.32 -13.56
C GLY A 27 -9.04 5.17 -14.29
N LEU A 28 -8.28 4.35 -15.02
CA LEU A 28 -8.79 3.13 -15.67
C LEU A 28 -9.33 2.13 -14.66
N ALA A 29 -8.61 1.89 -13.55
CA ALA A 29 -9.05 0.98 -12.50
C ALA A 29 -10.40 1.41 -11.90
N VAL A 30 -10.54 2.69 -11.52
CA VAL A 30 -11.79 3.23 -10.95
C VAL A 30 -12.91 3.22 -11.99
N ALA A 31 -12.63 3.61 -13.24
CA ALA A 31 -13.63 3.60 -14.31
C ALA A 31 -14.14 2.18 -14.60
N LEU A 32 -13.27 1.18 -14.64
CA LEU A 32 -13.66 -0.22 -14.85
C LEU A 32 -14.50 -0.75 -13.69
N CYS A 33 -14.16 -0.40 -12.43
CA CYS A 33 -15.04 -0.74 -11.30
C CYS A 33 -16.45 -0.15 -11.48
N GLY A 34 -16.54 1.13 -11.87
CA GLY A 34 -17.83 1.77 -12.14
C GLY A 34 -18.60 1.12 -13.29
N LEU A 35 -17.92 0.75 -14.38
CA LEU A 35 -18.54 0.09 -15.54
C LEU A 35 -19.04 -1.33 -15.24
N VAL A 36 -18.36 -2.06 -14.36
CA VAL A 36 -18.80 -3.38 -13.87
C VAL A 36 -19.98 -3.27 -12.91
N GLY A 37 -20.32 -2.06 -12.45
CA GLY A 37 -21.41 -1.81 -11.52
C GLY A 37 -21.00 -2.00 -10.05
N HIS A 38 -19.70 -1.96 -9.75
CA HIS A 38 -19.24 -2.00 -8.36
C HIS A 38 -19.70 -0.77 -7.58
N SER A 39 -19.99 -0.98 -6.30
CA SER A 39 -20.30 0.08 -5.34
C SER A 39 -19.18 1.11 -5.23
N LEU A 40 -19.51 2.32 -4.75
CA LEU A 40 -18.51 3.37 -4.50
C LEU A 40 -17.40 2.87 -3.55
N VAL A 41 -17.77 2.10 -2.53
CA VAL A 41 -16.84 1.52 -1.55
C VAL A 41 -15.85 0.58 -2.24
N ALA A 42 -16.34 -0.28 -3.14
CA ALA A 42 -15.51 -1.18 -3.93
C ALA A 42 -14.63 -0.42 -4.93
N ALA A 43 -15.15 0.61 -5.59
CA ALA A 43 -14.37 1.46 -6.49
C ALA A 43 -13.24 2.22 -5.78
N VAL A 44 -13.50 2.75 -4.57
CA VAL A 44 -12.48 3.39 -3.72
C VAL A 44 -11.42 2.39 -3.28
N THR A 45 -11.83 1.20 -2.84
CA THR A 45 -10.91 0.14 -2.40
C THR A 45 -10.03 -0.37 -3.54
N GLY A 46 -10.61 -0.59 -4.72
CA GLY A 46 -9.88 -0.94 -5.94
C GLY A 46 -8.93 0.16 -6.40
N GLY A 47 -9.39 1.42 -6.40
CA GLY A 47 -8.57 2.59 -6.71
C GLY A 47 -7.37 2.74 -5.78
N LEU A 48 -7.57 2.53 -4.47
CA LEU A 48 -6.48 2.47 -3.48
C LEU A 48 -5.51 1.34 -3.81
N ALA A 49 -5.99 0.15 -4.17
CA ALA A 49 -5.12 -0.97 -4.55
C ALA A 49 -4.25 -0.65 -5.77
N ALA A 50 -4.84 -0.04 -6.81
CA ALA A 50 -4.11 0.41 -8.00
C ALA A 50 -3.08 1.49 -7.67
N LEU A 51 -3.44 2.46 -6.84
CA LEU A 51 -2.54 3.51 -6.37
C LEU A 51 -1.34 2.88 -5.65
N LEU A 52 -1.58 2.03 -4.66
CA LEU A 52 -0.50 1.38 -3.92
C LEU A 52 0.40 0.56 -4.85
N ALA A 53 -0.18 -0.23 -5.76
CA ALA A 53 0.61 -1.00 -6.73
C ALA A 53 1.53 -0.13 -7.61
N LEU A 54 1.10 1.07 -8.00
CA LEU A 54 1.89 1.96 -8.84
C LEU A 54 2.97 2.73 -8.07
N PHE A 55 2.73 3.06 -6.79
CA PHE A 55 3.63 3.88 -5.99
C PHE A 55 4.56 3.09 -5.06
N THR A 56 4.16 1.92 -4.56
CA THR A 56 4.94 1.17 -3.57
C THR A 56 5.79 0.06 -4.19
N VAL A 57 5.40 -0.46 -5.36
CA VAL A 57 6.15 -1.51 -6.06
C VAL A 57 7.33 -0.90 -6.81
N THR A 58 8.49 -0.97 -6.17
CA THR A 58 9.75 -0.33 -6.61
C THR A 58 10.88 -1.33 -6.86
N ASP A 59 10.55 -2.61 -7.08
CA ASP A 59 11.53 -3.62 -7.49
C ASP A 59 12.40 -3.12 -8.68
N PRO A 60 13.71 -3.45 -8.69
CA PRO A 60 14.64 -2.89 -9.67
C PRO A 60 14.39 -3.39 -11.10
N THR A 61 13.79 -4.57 -11.25
CA THR A 61 13.50 -5.17 -12.56
C THR A 61 12.01 -5.20 -12.82
N VAL A 62 11.61 -5.07 -14.09
CA VAL A 62 10.20 -5.18 -14.51
C VAL A 62 9.59 -6.52 -14.09
N ARG A 63 10.35 -7.63 -14.22
CA ARG A 63 9.91 -8.94 -13.76
C ARG A 63 9.67 -8.97 -12.25
N GLY A 64 10.57 -8.36 -11.47
CA GLY A 64 10.40 -8.21 -10.03
C GLY A 64 9.13 -7.42 -9.68
N GLN A 65 8.89 -6.30 -10.38
CA GLN A 65 7.71 -5.48 -10.18
C GLN A 65 6.43 -6.28 -10.47
N ALA A 66 6.38 -7.00 -11.59
CA ALA A 66 5.22 -7.84 -11.93
C ALA A 66 4.96 -8.94 -10.89
N VAL A 67 6.01 -9.62 -10.41
CA VAL A 67 5.90 -10.63 -9.34
C VAL A 67 5.39 -10.00 -8.05
N THR A 68 5.94 -8.87 -7.63
CA THR A 68 5.50 -8.17 -6.40
C THR A 68 4.05 -7.72 -6.53
N THR A 69 3.63 -7.17 -7.68
CA THR A 69 2.23 -6.80 -7.92
C THR A 69 1.30 -8.01 -7.85
N ALA A 70 1.68 -9.16 -8.41
CA ALA A 70 0.91 -10.40 -8.32
C ALA A 70 0.80 -10.97 -6.90
N LEU A 71 1.75 -10.63 -6.02
CA LEU A 71 1.74 -11.03 -4.61
C LEU A 71 0.90 -10.08 -3.73
N LEU A 72 0.54 -8.88 -4.19
CA LEU A 72 -0.25 -7.92 -3.41
C LEU A 72 -1.60 -8.49 -2.95
N PRO A 73 -2.42 -9.15 -3.80
CA PRO A 73 -3.66 -9.78 -3.35
C PRO A 73 -3.43 -10.86 -2.30
N VAL A 74 -2.37 -11.65 -2.43
CA VAL A 74 -2.03 -12.73 -1.50
C VAL A 74 -1.72 -12.17 -0.11
N ALA A 75 -1.06 -11.00 -0.03
CA ALA A 75 -0.79 -10.33 1.24
C ALA A 75 -1.99 -9.53 1.77
N GLY A 76 -2.73 -8.85 0.90
CA GLY A 76 -3.76 -7.89 1.30
C GLY A 76 -5.16 -8.45 1.50
N LEU A 77 -5.62 -9.37 0.64
CA LEU A 77 -6.99 -9.89 0.73
C LEU A 77 -7.26 -10.66 2.03
N PRO A 78 -6.35 -11.53 2.52
CA PRO A 78 -6.54 -12.18 3.82
C PRO A 78 -6.65 -11.16 4.96
N VAL A 79 -5.84 -10.10 4.91
CA VAL A 79 -5.84 -9.05 5.92
C VAL A 79 -7.15 -8.24 5.88
N LEU A 80 -7.67 -7.95 4.68
CA LEU A 80 -9.00 -7.34 4.50
C LEU A 80 -10.12 -8.23 5.06
N ALA A 81 -10.08 -9.55 4.81
CA ALA A 81 -11.05 -10.48 5.37
C ALA A 81 -11.01 -10.52 6.89
N VAL A 82 -9.81 -10.63 7.47
CA VAL A 82 -9.64 -10.61 8.93
C VAL A 82 -10.19 -9.31 9.53
N ALA A 83 -9.90 -8.16 8.91
CA ALA A 83 -10.42 -6.88 9.36
C ALA A 83 -11.97 -6.81 9.31
N ALA A 84 -12.57 -7.35 8.25
CA ALA A 84 -14.02 -7.39 8.09
C ALA A 84 -14.70 -8.35 9.06
N VAL A 85 -14.10 -9.51 9.35
CA VAL A 85 -14.65 -10.49 10.31
C VAL A 85 -14.55 -9.97 11.74
N LEU A 86 -13.50 -9.21 12.05
CA LEU A 86 -13.31 -8.60 13.37
C LEU A 86 -14.07 -7.28 13.56
N HIS A 87 -14.98 -6.92 12.64
CA HIS A 87 -15.74 -5.66 12.68
C HIS A 87 -16.39 -5.41 14.05
N ASP A 88 -17.09 -6.41 14.59
CA ASP A 88 -17.81 -6.34 15.86
C ASP A 88 -16.95 -6.66 17.10
N GLN A 89 -15.63 -6.83 16.94
CA GLN A 89 -14.72 -7.17 18.03
C GLN A 89 -13.59 -6.13 18.16
N PRO A 90 -13.87 -4.94 18.72
CA PRO A 90 -12.93 -3.82 18.74
C PRO A 90 -11.55 -4.19 19.30
N LEU A 91 -11.50 -4.85 20.45
CA LEU A 91 -10.22 -5.23 21.07
C LEU A 91 -9.41 -6.20 20.22
N ALA A 92 -10.05 -7.23 19.65
CA ALA A 92 -9.37 -8.19 18.79
C ALA A 92 -8.87 -7.54 17.50
N ARG A 93 -9.70 -6.69 16.90
CA ARG A 93 -9.39 -5.90 15.71
C ARG A 93 -8.20 -4.98 15.94
N ASP A 94 -8.16 -4.28 17.06
CA ASP A 94 -7.08 -3.33 17.41
C ASP A 94 -5.75 -4.06 17.61
N LEU A 95 -5.76 -5.20 18.32
CA LEU A 95 -4.57 -6.03 18.51
C LEU A 95 -4.04 -6.58 17.18
N ILE A 96 -4.93 -7.06 16.30
CA ILE A 96 -4.54 -7.55 14.98
C ILE A 96 -4.04 -6.41 14.10
N PHE A 97 -4.64 -5.22 14.18
CA PHE A 97 -4.19 -4.06 13.42
C PHE A 97 -2.75 -3.68 13.78
N LEU A 98 -2.43 -3.65 15.08
CA LEU A 98 -1.07 -3.44 15.58
C LEU A 98 -0.13 -4.58 15.18
N GLY A 99 -0.61 -5.82 15.15
CA GLY A 99 0.14 -6.97 14.63
C GLY A 99 0.51 -6.83 13.15
N VAL A 100 -0.46 -6.42 12.31
CA VAL A 100 -0.24 -6.10 10.89
C VAL A 100 0.73 -4.94 10.74
N MET A 101 0.69 -3.96 11.65
CA MET A 101 1.68 -2.87 11.77
C MET A 101 3.09 -3.34 12.01
N GLY A 102 3.32 -4.08 13.09
CA GLY A 102 4.64 -4.64 13.35
C GLY A 102 5.12 -5.53 12.19
N ALA A 103 4.26 -6.40 11.68
CA ALA A 103 4.60 -7.32 10.59
C ALA A 103 4.95 -6.59 9.28
N GLY A 104 4.18 -5.58 8.88
CA GLY A 104 4.41 -4.82 7.65
C GLY A 104 5.69 -3.99 7.70
N VAL A 105 5.98 -3.35 8.85
CA VAL A 105 7.26 -2.64 9.04
C VAL A 105 8.43 -3.63 9.08
N TYR A 106 8.26 -4.75 9.78
CA TYR A 106 9.27 -5.80 9.81
C TYR A 106 9.56 -6.38 8.43
N ALA A 107 8.55 -6.46 7.56
CA ALA A 107 8.70 -6.98 6.21
C ALA A 107 9.64 -6.18 5.32
N ARG A 108 9.91 -4.91 5.65
CA ARG A 108 10.88 -4.06 4.94
C ARG A 108 12.30 -4.65 4.91
N ARG A 109 12.61 -5.61 5.80
CA ARG A 109 13.86 -6.39 5.77
C ARG A 109 14.10 -7.19 4.49
N TRP A 110 13.05 -7.47 3.72
CA TRP A 110 13.12 -8.12 2.41
C TRP A 110 13.18 -7.12 1.24
N GLY A 111 13.58 -5.88 1.52
CA GLY A 111 13.79 -4.84 0.50
C GLY A 111 12.48 -4.30 -0.08
N PRO A 112 12.51 -3.81 -1.33
CA PRO A 112 11.36 -3.17 -1.99
C PRO A 112 10.09 -4.02 -1.98
N ARG A 113 10.23 -5.33 -2.22
CA ARG A 113 9.09 -6.26 -2.22
C ARG A 113 8.43 -6.34 -0.85
N GLY A 114 9.22 -6.55 0.19
CA GLY A 114 8.70 -6.64 1.56
C GLY A 114 8.04 -5.34 2.01
N HIS A 115 8.60 -4.18 1.62
CA HIS A 115 7.99 -2.88 1.84
C HIS A 115 6.62 -2.76 1.14
N ALA A 116 6.54 -3.08 -0.17
CA ALA A 116 5.30 -2.98 -0.93
C ALA A 116 4.19 -3.89 -0.36
N LEU A 117 4.52 -5.14 -0.04
CA LEU A 117 3.56 -6.09 0.55
C LEU A 117 3.10 -5.64 1.94
N GLY A 118 4.01 -5.12 2.77
CA GLY A 118 3.68 -4.61 4.10
C GLY A 118 2.75 -3.39 4.06
N VAL A 119 3.04 -2.41 3.20
CA VAL A 119 2.18 -1.23 3.00
C VAL A 119 0.81 -1.63 2.47
N PHE A 120 0.76 -2.56 1.50
CA PHE A 120 -0.50 -3.01 0.93
C PHE A 120 -1.37 -3.74 1.96
N ALA A 121 -0.80 -4.67 2.73
CA ALA A 121 -1.51 -5.38 3.79
C ALA A 121 -2.13 -4.42 4.82
N PHE A 122 -1.37 -3.45 5.29
CA PHE A 122 -1.91 -2.47 6.24
C PHE A 122 -2.92 -1.52 5.68
N MET A 123 -2.70 -1.02 4.46
CA MET A 123 -3.69 -0.17 3.83
C MET A 123 -5.00 -0.92 3.62
N MET A 124 -4.97 -2.23 3.39
CA MET A 124 -6.19 -3.05 3.36
C MET A 124 -6.87 -3.16 4.72
N PHE A 125 -6.11 -3.32 5.81
CA PHE A 125 -6.69 -3.29 7.17
C PHE A 125 -7.23 -1.90 7.53
N PHE A 126 -6.46 -0.84 7.26
CA PHE A 126 -6.81 0.55 7.51
C PHE A 126 -8.05 0.95 6.70
N ALA A 127 -8.12 0.58 5.42
CA ALA A 127 -9.27 0.86 4.57
C ALA A 127 -10.54 0.20 5.12
N ALA A 128 -10.45 -1.01 5.68
CA ALA A 128 -11.59 -1.67 6.31
C ALA A 128 -12.11 -0.88 7.53
N GLN A 129 -11.23 -0.22 8.29
CA GLN A 129 -11.64 0.64 9.41
C GLN A 129 -12.28 1.94 8.92
N PHE A 130 -11.67 2.56 7.90
CA PHE A 130 -12.16 3.79 7.30
C PHE A 130 -13.53 3.60 6.60
N LEU A 131 -13.74 2.46 5.94
CA LEU A 131 -14.94 2.14 5.19
C LEU A 131 -15.97 1.33 5.99
N HIS A 132 -15.68 1.01 7.25
CA HIS A 132 -16.52 0.17 8.11
C HIS A 132 -16.89 -1.17 7.44
N THR A 133 -15.92 -1.83 6.83
CA THR A 133 -16.15 -3.04 6.03
C THR A 133 -16.69 -4.19 6.87
N VAL A 134 -17.68 -4.89 6.33
CA VAL A 134 -18.29 -6.10 6.91
C VAL A 134 -18.14 -7.31 5.98
N PRO A 135 -18.25 -8.56 6.48
CA PRO A 135 -17.96 -9.76 5.69
C PRO A 135 -18.80 -9.90 4.40
N GLY A 136 -20.05 -9.42 4.42
CA GLY A 136 -20.94 -9.46 3.25
C GLY A 136 -20.43 -8.67 2.04
N GLN A 137 -19.52 -7.71 2.23
CA GLN A 137 -18.95 -6.90 1.16
C GLN A 137 -17.69 -7.55 0.54
N LEU A 138 -17.09 -8.55 1.18
CA LEU A 138 -15.80 -9.10 0.77
C LEU A 138 -15.75 -9.61 -0.67
N PRO A 139 -16.75 -10.35 -1.20
CA PRO A 139 -16.70 -10.82 -2.58
C PRO A 139 -16.57 -9.66 -3.59
N GLU A 140 -17.31 -8.58 -3.37
CA GLU A 140 -17.27 -7.39 -4.21
C GLU A 140 -15.92 -6.66 -4.09
N LEU A 141 -15.44 -6.44 -2.86
CA LEU A 141 -14.16 -5.77 -2.62
C LEU A 141 -12.99 -6.55 -3.22
N TYR A 142 -13.02 -7.88 -3.13
CA TYR A 142 -11.99 -8.74 -3.73
C TYR A 142 -11.98 -8.63 -5.25
N ALA A 143 -13.16 -8.69 -5.88
CA ALA A 143 -13.31 -8.50 -7.32
C ALA A 143 -12.76 -7.13 -7.75
N ALA A 144 -13.12 -6.06 -7.03
CA ALA A 144 -12.68 -4.71 -7.34
C ALA A 144 -11.16 -4.53 -7.19
N VAL A 145 -10.54 -5.11 -6.16
CA VAL A 145 -9.09 -5.08 -5.96
C VAL A 145 -8.39 -5.82 -7.09
N VAL A 146 -8.81 -7.03 -7.42
CA VAL A 146 -8.20 -7.84 -8.49
C VAL A 146 -8.36 -7.13 -9.85
N LEU A 147 -9.56 -6.65 -10.17
CA LEU A 147 -9.83 -5.89 -11.39
C LEU A 147 -8.93 -4.65 -11.50
N SER A 148 -8.83 -3.87 -10.43
CA SER A 148 -8.01 -2.66 -10.37
C SER A 148 -6.51 -2.94 -10.51
N LEU A 149 -6.03 -4.04 -9.92
CA LEU A 149 -4.65 -4.48 -10.08
C LEU A 149 -4.36 -4.96 -11.51
N CYS A 150 -5.29 -5.68 -12.14
CA CYS A 150 -5.17 -6.07 -13.55
C CYS A 150 -5.17 -4.85 -14.48
N ALA A 151 -6.06 -3.89 -14.24
CA ALA A 151 -6.17 -2.64 -15.01
C ALA A 151 -4.88 -1.81 -14.93
N SER A 152 -4.41 -1.52 -13.71
CA SER A 152 -3.17 -0.77 -13.49
C SER A 152 -1.93 -1.51 -13.98
N SER A 153 -1.90 -2.85 -13.88
CA SER A 153 -0.83 -3.70 -14.45
C SER A 153 -0.83 -3.66 -15.97
N THR A 154 -1.99 -3.61 -16.62
CA THR A 154 -2.11 -3.48 -18.08
C THR A 154 -1.53 -2.14 -18.54
N ALA A 155 -1.83 -1.04 -17.84
CA ALA A 155 -1.24 0.26 -18.09
C ALA A 155 0.29 0.25 -17.87
N ARG A 156 0.76 -0.36 -16.77
CA ARG A 156 2.18 -0.38 -16.37
C ARG A 156 3.05 -1.28 -17.23
N PHE A 157 2.63 -2.51 -17.46
CA PHE A 157 3.45 -3.56 -18.07
C PHE A 157 3.09 -3.86 -19.52
N GLY A 158 1.82 -3.66 -19.91
CA GLY A 158 1.34 -3.88 -21.27
C GLY A 158 1.52 -2.65 -22.15
N LEU A 159 0.79 -1.58 -21.85
CA LEU A 159 0.70 -0.40 -22.72
C LEU A 159 1.93 0.50 -22.63
N TRP A 160 2.47 0.73 -21.41
CA TRP A 160 3.49 1.75 -21.18
C TRP A 160 4.60 1.32 -20.20
N CYS A 161 5.31 0.24 -20.56
CA CYS A 161 6.44 -0.29 -19.79
C CYS A 161 7.77 0.39 -20.15
N TYR A 162 7.93 1.67 -19.81
CA TYR A 162 9.14 2.43 -20.15
C TYR A 162 10.37 2.05 -19.30
N GLU A 163 10.19 1.38 -18.16
CA GLU A 163 11.25 0.91 -17.27
C GLU A 163 12.21 -0.06 -17.95
N ARG A 164 11.76 -0.78 -18.99
CA ARG A 164 12.62 -1.68 -19.77
C ARG A 164 13.81 -0.95 -20.43
N ARG A 165 13.69 0.36 -20.63
CA ARG A 165 14.70 1.21 -21.26
C ARG A 165 15.53 2.00 -20.26
N LEU A 166 15.23 1.90 -18.96
CA LEU A 166 16.00 2.58 -17.92
C LEU A 166 17.14 1.68 -17.44
N PRO A 167 18.33 2.24 -17.18
CA PRO A 167 19.41 1.47 -16.56
C PRO A 167 18.98 0.99 -15.17
N LEU A 168 19.44 -0.20 -14.81
CA LEU A 168 19.14 -0.75 -13.49
C LEU A 168 19.77 0.14 -12.41
N PRO A 169 19.01 0.53 -11.37
CA PRO A 169 19.58 1.28 -10.26
C PRO A 169 20.66 0.44 -9.57
N ALA A 170 21.76 1.09 -9.19
CA ALA A 170 22.82 0.45 -8.41
C ALA A 170 22.22 -0.10 -7.10
N GLN A 171 22.45 -1.39 -6.82
CA GLN A 171 21.94 -1.98 -5.58
C GLN A 171 22.78 -1.50 -4.40
N PRO A 172 22.15 -1.05 -3.30
CA PRO A 172 22.88 -0.74 -2.07
C PRO A 172 23.60 -1.98 -1.56
N ALA A 173 24.76 -1.80 -0.94
CA ALA A 173 25.48 -2.89 -0.29
C ALA A 173 24.59 -3.57 0.77
N PRO A 174 24.69 -4.91 0.95
CA PRO A 174 23.91 -5.61 1.96
C PRO A 174 24.24 -5.04 3.35
N PRO A 175 23.24 -4.87 4.24
CA PRO A 175 23.50 -4.35 5.58
C PRO A 175 24.41 -5.30 6.37
N GLU A 176 25.48 -4.74 6.96
CA GLU A 176 26.51 -5.48 7.71
C GLU A 176 25.98 -6.12 9.01
N VAL A 177 24.92 -5.57 9.60
CA VAL A 177 24.39 -6.02 10.90
C VAL A 177 23.36 -7.15 10.73
N ARG A 178 23.57 -8.27 11.42
CA ARG A 178 22.67 -9.43 11.48
C ARG A 178 21.86 -9.48 12.78
N GLY A 179 20.75 -10.22 12.78
CA GLY A 179 19.98 -10.53 14.00
C GLY A 179 19.07 -9.40 14.52
N ARG A 180 18.76 -9.44 15.84
CA ARG A 180 17.87 -8.49 16.54
C ARG A 180 18.36 -7.03 16.50
N LEU A 181 19.64 -6.83 16.18
CA LEU A 181 20.27 -5.52 16.03
C LEU A 181 19.98 -4.85 14.68
N ARG A 182 19.30 -5.54 13.75
CA ARG A 182 18.88 -4.94 12.48
C ARG A 182 17.96 -3.74 12.71
N VAL A 183 18.23 -2.66 11.99
CA VAL A 183 17.43 -1.42 11.99
C VAL A 183 15.95 -1.72 11.77
N THR A 184 15.62 -2.62 10.85
CA THR A 184 14.23 -3.00 10.53
C THR A 184 13.49 -3.66 11.70
N THR A 185 14.20 -4.43 12.54
CA THR A 185 13.60 -5.07 13.72
C THR A 185 13.29 -4.02 14.79
N ARG A 186 14.23 -3.09 15.01
CA ARG A 186 14.02 -1.97 15.94
C ARG A 186 12.89 -1.06 15.46
N GLN A 187 12.85 -0.73 14.18
CA GLN A 187 11.76 0.05 13.57
C GLN A 187 10.41 -0.65 13.72
N ALA A 188 10.33 -1.98 13.52
CA ALA A 188 9.08 -2.71 13.72
C ALA A 188 8.58 -2.63 15.17
N VAL A 189 9.48 -2.77 16.15
CA VAL A 189 9.14 -2.60 17.57
C VAL A 189 8.71 -1.17 17.86
N GLN A 190 9.46 -0.17 17.40
CA GLN A 190 9.13 1.24 17.56
C GLN A 190 7.78 1.60 16.94
N ALA A 191 7.51 1.13 15.73
CA ALA A 191 6.25 1.32 15.04
C ALA A 191 5.09 0.67 15.80
N THR A 192 5.28 -0.56 16.30
CA THR A 192 4.22 -1.26 17.05
C THR A 192 3.92 -0.55 18.37
N LEU A 193 4.96 -0.13 19.12
CA LEU A 193 4.79 0.58 20.38
C LEU A 193 4.20 1.98 20.18
N GLY A 194 4.71 2.72 19.19
CA GLY A 194 4.18 4.03 18.81
C GLY A 194 2.74 3.92 18.32
N GLY A 195 2.43 2.90 17.53
CA GLY A 195 1.09 2.60 17.05
C GLY A 195 0.14 2.23 18.18
N ALA A 196 0.58 1.45 19.16
CA ALA A 196 -0.21 1.11 20.34
C ALA A 196 -0.54 2.34 21.18
N PHE A 197 0.46 3.22 21.37
CA PHE A 197 0.26 4.51 22.02
C PHE A 197 -0.73 5.40 21.25
N ALA A 198 -0.55 5.53 19.93
CA ALA A 198 -1.43 6.31 19.06
C ALA A 198 -2.86 5.75 19.01
N LEU A 199 -3.01 4.43 19.06
CA LEU A 199 -4.31 3.77 19.12
C LEU A 199 -5.02 4.09 20.43
N GLY A 200 -4.35 3.90 21.57
CA GLY A 200 -4.94 4.17 22.88
C GLY A 200 -5.33 5.64 23.07
N ILE A 201 -4.43 6.57 22.74
CA ILE A 201 -4.74 8.01 22.80
C ILE A 201 -5.80 8.38 21.76
N GLY A 202 -5.71 7.81 20.55
CA GLY A 202 -6.66 8.05 19.47
C GLY A 202 -8.09 7.69 19.86
N GLN A 203 -8.28 6.56 20.54
CA GLN A 203 -9.60 6.14 21.04
C GLN A 203 -10.11 7.06 22.14
N VAL A 204 -9.26 7.49 23.07
CA VAL A 204 -9.64 8.46 24.11
C VAL A 204 -10.07 9.80 23.49
N LEU A 205 -9.46 10.20 22.36
CA LEU A 205 -9.80 11.45 21.68
C LEU A 205 -11.00 11.33 20.73
N SER A 206 -11.20 10.18 20.08
CA SER A 206 -12.29 9.96 19.13
C SER A 206 -12.56 8.48 18.85
N ASP A 207 -13.75 8.01 19.22
CA ASP A 207 -14.23 6.65 18.94
C ASP A 207 -14.37 6.34 17.45
N GLU A 208 -14.61 7.36 16.62
CA GLU A 208 -14.86 7.20 15.19
C GLU A 208 -13.60 7.34 14.32
N ARG A 209 -12.57 8.03 14.80
CA ARG A 209 -11.44 8.47 13.96
C ARG A 209 -10.06 8.06 14.48
N TRP A 210 -10.00 7.27 15.55
CA TRP A 210 -8.75 6.77 16.16
C TRP A 210 -7.78 6.15 15.14
N TYR A 211 -8.29 5.48 14.10
CA TYR A 211 -7.46 4.81 13.10
C TYR A 211 -6.56 5.79 12.32
N TRP A 212 -6.92 7.07 12.19
CA TRP A 212 -6.07 8.09 11.57
C TRP A 212 -4.78 8.34 12.36
N ALA A 213 -4.83 8.26 13.68
CA ALA A 213 -3.63 8.40 14.52
C ALA A 213 -2.65 7.26 14.24
N VAL A 214 -3.15 6.01 14.19
CA VAL A 214 -2.34 4.82 13.86
C VAL A 214 -1.79 4.90 12.43
N GLY A 215 -2.62 5.32 11.47
CA GLY A 215 -2.23 5.57 10.08
C GLY A 215 -1.09 6.57 9.96
N ALA A 216 -1.17 7.70 10.66
CA ALA A 216 -0.11 8.69 10.69
C ALA A 216 1.18 8.13 11.30
N THR A 217 1.09 7.40 12.41
CA THR A 217 2.24 6.75 13.05
C THR A 217 2.93 5.76 12.11
N TRP A 218 2.16 4.97 11.35
CA TRP A 218 2.76 4.06 10.37
C TRP A 218 3.61 4.77 9.35
N TRP A 219 3.14 5.90 8.80
CA TRP A 219 3.89 6.61 7.75
C TRP A 219 5.19 7.22 8.27
N VAL A 220 5.28 7.51 9.56
CA VAL A 220 6.50 8.03 10.20
C VAL A 220 7.59 6.96 10.32
N PHE A 221 7.20 5.71 10.61
CA PHE A 221 8.14 4.60 10.83
C PHE A 221 8.41 3.80 9.57
#